data_AF-A0A7S4LF16-F1
#
_entry.id   AF-A0A7S4LF16-F1
#
_cell.length_a   1.000
_cell.length_b   1.000
_cell.length_c   1.000
_cell.angle_alpha   90.00
_cell.angle_beta   90.00
_cell.angle_gamma   90.00
#
_symmetry.space_group_name_H-M   'P 1'
#
loop_
_entity.id
_entity.type
_entity.pdbx_description
1 polymer ?
#
loop_
_entity_poly.entity_id
_entity_poly.type
_entity_poly.pdbx_seq_one_letter_code
_entity_poly.pdbx_strand_id
1 'polypeptide(L)'
;SLQATTTAIPAFPQAVDYTITNKVPTKPYAGIDYLALGYDLFRGNPNGENDSQRDPGLRLPLAVVDATDPNLLTADTRNTIPKGGYGMPLSSCSLASTVRSERTVDDYTNSMQLDVKVE
;
A
#
# COMPACT_ATOMS: atom_id res chain seq x y z
N SER A 1 -40.35 10.23 -30.56
CA SER A 1 -39.03 9.57 -30.58
C SER A 1 -38.16 10.22 -29.52
N LEU A 2 -37.87 9.51 -28.43
CA LEU A 2 -37.01 10.01 -27.36
C LEU A 2 -35.55 9.70 -27.74
N GLN A 3 -34.74 10.73 -27.99
CA GLN A 3 -33.31 10.57 -28.25
C GLN A 3 -32.58 10.46 -26.91
N ALA A 4 -31.96 9.30 -26.65
CA ALA A 4 -31.07 9.10 -25.52
C ALA A 4 -29.73 9.80 -25.81
N THR A 5 -29.41 10.84 -25.05
CA THR A 5 -28.11 11.49 -25.09
C THR A 5 -27.14 10.69 -24.23
N THR A 6 -26.36 9.79 -24.86
CA THR A 6 -25.24 9.11 -24.20
C THR A 6 -24.22 10.15 -23.76
N THR A 7 -24.17 10.43 -22.46
CA THR A 7 -23.09 11.22 -21.85
C THR A 7 -21.91 10.27 -21.66
N ALA A 8 -20.84 10.48 -22.41
CA ALA A 8 -19.62 9.69 -22.30
C ALA A 8 -19.03 9.85 -20.88
N ILE A 9 -18.81 8.73 -20.20
CA ILE A 9 -18.06 8.67 -18.95
C ILE A 9 -16.63 9.12 -19.27
N PRO A 10 -16.04 10.09 -18.56
CA PRO A 10 -14.65 10.46 -18.78
C PRO A 10 -13.78 9.23 -18.50
N ALA A 11 -12.98 8.85 -19.49
CA ALA A 11 -12.02 7.77 -19.36
C ALA A 11 -11.11 8.04 -18.16
N PHE A 12 -10.85 6.99 -17.35
CA PHE A 12 -9.78 7.02 -16.34
C PHE A 12 -8.49 7.56 -16.98
N PRO A 13 -7.73 8.42 -16.28
CA PRO A 13 -6.50 8.95 -16.84
C PRO A 13 -5.61 7.80 -17.29
N GLN A 14 -5.25 7.85 -18.56
CA GLN A 14 -4.34 6.90 -19.22
C GLN A 14 -3.04 6.84 -18.42
N ALA A 15 -2.45 5.64 -18.33
CA ALA A 15 -1.21 5.37 -17.61
C ALA A 15 -0.17 6.45 -17.94
N VAL A 16 0.24 7.19 -16.90
CA VAL A 16 1.35 8.13 -17.01
C VAL A 16 2.59 7.30 -17.33
N ASP A 17 3.28 7.62 -18.42
CA ASP A 17 4.53 6.96 -18.81
C ASP A 17 5.61 7.30 -17.78
N TYR A 18 5.80 6.43 -16.79
CA TYR A 18 6.85 6.59 -15.79
C TYR A 18 8.17 6.15 -16.41
N THR A 19 8.90 7.09 -17.03
CA THR A 19 10.29 6.87 -17.38
C THR A 19 11.08 6.71 -16.08
N ILE A 20 11.36 5.45 -15.69
CA ILE A 20 12.15 5.10 -14.49
C ILE A 20 13.60 5.52 -14.72
N THR A 21 13.87 6.81 -14.58
CA THR A 21 15.23 7.34 -14.52
C THR A 21 15.64 7.29 -13.05
N ASN A 22 15.94 6.08 -12.57
CA ASN A 22 16.85 5.78 -11.46
C ASN A 22 16.75 4.29 -11.15
N LYS A 23 17.79 3.56 -11.56
CA LYS A 23 18.25 2.25 -11.04
C LYS A 23 17.18 1.50 -10.25
N VAL A 24 16.43 0.61 -10.90
CA VAL A 24 15.58 -0.39 -10.22
C VAL A 24 16.45 -1.02 -9.12
N PRO A 25 16.18 -0.76 -7.83
CA PRO A 25 16.93 -1.40 -6.78
C PRO A 25 16.73 -2.89 -6.97
N THR A 26 17.80 -3.65 -7.18
CA THR A 26 17.73 -5.08 -7.47
C THR A 26 17.19 -5.89 -6.29
N LYS A 27 16.85 -5.24 -5.17
CA LYS A 27 15.90 -5.72 -4.17
C LYS A 27 15.10 -4.52 -3.61
N PRO A 28 13.77 -4.66 -3.43
CA PRO A 28 12.96 -3.64 -2.80
C PRO A 28 13.47 -3.31 -1.40
N TYR A 29 13.37 -2.05 -0.99
CA TYR A 29 13.66 -1.65 0.38
C TYR A 29 12.60 -2.25 1.31
N ALA A 30 13.04 -2.92 2.37
CA ALA A 30 12.13 -3.56 3.32
C ALA A 30 11.33 -2.49 4.11
N GLY A 31 10.12 -2.18 3.65
CA GLY A 31 9.13 -1.36 4.36
C GLY A 31 8.72 -0.06 3.65
N ILE A 32 9.66 0.72 3.13
CA ILE A 32 9.37 2.02 2.47
C ILE A 32 8.66 1.85 1.13
N ASP A 33 8.95 0.78 0.38
CA ASP A 33 8.36 0.57 -0.95
C ASP A 33 6.85 0.28 -0.92
N TYR A 34 6.28 0.03 0.28
CA TYR A 34 4.84 -0.11 0.47
C TYR A 34 4.13 1.23 0.70
N LEU A 35 4.88 2.32 0.91
CA LEU A 35 4.31 3.66 1.03
C LEU A 35 3.75 4.14 -0.30
N ALA A 36 2.60 4.80 -0.25
CA ALA A 36 1.88 5.34 -1.40
C ALA A 36 1.50 4.30 -2.48
N LEU A 37 1.52 3.00 -2.16
CA LEU A 37 0.88 2.00 -2.99
C LEU A 37 -0.64 2.20 -2.95
N GLY A 38 -1.29 1.99 -4.09
CA GLY A 38 -2.74 1.90 -4.11
C GLY A 38 -3.21 0.63 -3.40
N TYR A 39 -4.45 0.67 -2.90
CA TYR A 39 -5.10 -0.48 -2.29
C TYR A 39 -6.52 -0.66 -2.83
N ASP A 40 -6.83 -1.88 -3.25
CA ASP A 40 -8.16 -2.30 -3.71
C ASP A 40 -8.91 -2.98 -2.56
N LEU A 41 -9.82 -2.24 -1.93
CA LEU A 41 -10.57 -2.70 -0.75
C LEU A 41 -11.45 -3.93 -1.02
N PHE A 42 -11.88 -4.14 -2.26
CA PHE A 42 -12.75 -5.28 -2.60
C PHE A 42 -11.97 -6.56 -2.88
N ARG A 43 -10.70 -6.42 -3.25
CA ARG A 43 -9.80 -7.56 -3.53
C ARG A 43 -8.73 -7.74 -2.46
N GLY A 44 -8.77 -6.93 -1.41
CA GLY A 44 -7.84 -6.96 -0.29
C GLY A 44 -8.05 -8.18 0.61
N ASN A 45 -6.94 -8.74 1.08
CA ASN A 45 -6.94 -9.72 2.16
C ASN A 45 -5.65 -9.56 2.98
N PRO A 46 -5.69 -8.89 4.14
CA PRO A 46 -4.50 -8.67 4.96
C PRO A 46 -3.91 -9.97 5.52
N ASN A 47 -4.68 -11.06 5.57
CA ASN A 47 -4.18 -12.39 5.94
C ASN A 47 -3.39 -13.08 4.80
N GLY A 48 -3.32 -12.46 3.61
CA GLY A 48 -2.64 -13.00 2.44
C GLY A 48 -3.48 -13.99 1.63
N GLU A 49 -2.81 -14.71 0.72
CA GLU A 49 -3.41 -15.75 -0.12
C GLU A 49 -2.51 -16.99 -0.11
N ASN A 50 -3.07 -18.18 -0.39
CA ASN A 50 -2.31 -19.44 -0.36
C ASN A 50 -1.01 -19.38 -1.19
N ASP A 51 -1.04 -18.66 -2.31
CA ASP A 51 0.07 -18.55 -3.25
C ASP A 51 0.89 -17.26 -3.08
N SER A 52 0.52 -16.39 -2.15
CA SER A 52 1.15 -15.07 -1.95
C SER A 52 1.14 -14.62 -0.49
N GLN A 53 2.33 -14.33 0.03
CA GLN A 53 2.49 -13.66 1.34
C GLN A 53 2.16 -12.16 1.29
N ARG A 54 1.81 -11.63 0.11
CA ARG A 54 1.41 -10.24 -0.08
C ARG A 54 -0.12 -10.16 -0.13
N ASP A 55 -0.66 -9.12 0.50
CA ASP A 55 -2.08 -8.78 0.40
C ASP A 55 -2.47 -8.59 -1.09
N PRO A 56 -3.44 -9.36 -1.61
CA PRO A 56 -3.91 -9.27 -3.00
C PRO A 56 -4.58 -7.93 -3.35
N GLY A 57 -4.86 -7.08 -2.37
CA GLY A 57 -5.35 -5.72 -2.53
C GLY A 57 -4.27 -4.70 -2.90
N LEU A 58 -2.98 -5.01 -2.69
CA LEU A 58 -1.90 -4.08 -3.00
C LEU A 58 -1.78 -3.82 -4.52
N ARG A 59 -1.64 -2.55 -4.89
CA ARG A 59 -1.56 -2.08 -6.29
C ARG A 59 -0.25 -1.31 -6.52
N LEU A 60 -0.11 -0.80 -7.74
CA LEU A 60 0.99 0.06 -8.13
C LEU A 60 1.01 1.36 -7.31
N PRO A 61 2.17 2.03 -7.18
CA PRO A 61 2.27 3.33 -6.55
C PRO A 61 1.30 4.34 -7.17
N LEU A 62 0.53 5.02 -6.33
CA LEU A 62 -0.37 6.13 -6.73
C LEU A 62 0.35 7.48 -6.72
N ALA A 63 1.41 7.60 -5.93
CA ALA A 63 2.19 8.82 -5.83
C ALA A 63 3.69 8.52 -5.82
N VAL A 64 4.47 9.46 -6.34
CA VAL A 64 5.92 9.44 -6.24
C VAL A 64 6.30 9.95 -4.87
N VAL A 65 7.06 9.12 -4.15
CA VAL A 65 7.53 9.40 -2.80
C VAL A 65 8.94 9.97 -2.91
N ASP A 66 9.12 11.26 -2.63
CA ASP A 66 10.44 11.91 -2.69
C ASP A 66 11.28 11.54 -1.46
N ALA A 67 12.19 10.57 -1.65
CA ALA A 67 13.17 10.13 -0.67
C ALA A 67 14.61 10.44 -1.15
N THR A 68 14.85 11.62 -1.73
CA THR A 68 16.18 11.99 -2.25
C THR A 68 17.03 12.85 -1.30
N ASP A 69 16.46 13.33 -0.20
CA ASP A 69 17.14 14.25 0.72
C ASP A 69 18.19 13.51 1.57
N PRO A 70 19.49 13.82 1.44
CA PRO A 70 20.55 13.14 2.20
C PRO A 70 20.52 13.45 3.69
N ASN A 71 19.77 14.46 4.15
CA ASN A 71 19.64 14.80 5.56
C ASN A 71 18.49 14.04 6.25
N LEU A 72 17.58 13.45 5.46
CA LEU A 72 16.46 12.67 5.97
C LEU A 72 16.83 11.19 5.90
N LEU A 73 17.56 10.70 6.91
CA LEU A 73 18.01 9.31 6.96
C LEU A 73 17.25 8.50 8.01
N THR A 74 17.16 7.20 7.76
CA THR A 74 16.77 6.21 8.76
C THR A 74 17.75 6.21 9.92
N ALA A 75 17.33 5.74 11.10
CA ALA A 75 18.16 5.78 12.32
C ALA A 75 19.48 4.98 12.20
N ASP A 76 19.51 3.98 11.33
CA ASP A 76 20.71 3.21 11.00
C ASP A 76 21.58 3.87 9.91
N THR A 77 21.18 5.06 9.43
CA THR A 77 21.81 5.87 8.37
C THR A 77 21.92 5.18 7.01
N ARG A 78 21.27 4.04 6.82
CA ARG A 78 21.42 3.24 5.60
C ARG A 78 20.55 3.75 4.45
N ASN A 79 19.43 4.42 4.73
CA ASN A 79 18.43 4.76 3.73
C ASN A 79 17.81 6.13 4.01
N THR A 80 17.22 6.72 2.97
CA THR A 80 16.51 7.99 3.06
C THR A 80 15.05 7.79 3.43
N ILE A 81 14.54 8.65 4.30
CA ILE A 81 13.11 8.74 4.65
C ILE A 81 12.47 9.75 3.70
N PRO A 82 11.25 9.48 3.20
CA PRO A 82 10.58 10.44 2.35
C PRO A 82 10.18 11.74 3.05
N LYS A 83 10.20 12.84 2.28
CA LYS A 83 9.78 14.16 2.76
C LYS A 83 8.34 14.14 3.26
N GLY A 84 8.11 14.72 4.43
CA GLY A 84 6.80 14.75 5.08
C GLY A 84 6.37 13.42 5.73
N GLY A 85 7.17 12.36 5.58
CA GLY A 85 7.01 11.10 6.30
C GLY A 85 7.94 11.02 7.51
N TYR A 86 7.77 9.95 8.29
CA TYR A 86 8.69 9.56 9.34
C TYR A 86 8.86 8.03 9.32
N GLY A 87 10.05 7.57 9.65
CA GLY A 87 10.33 6.15 9.89
C GLY A 87 10.65 5.95 11.37
N MET A 88 9.93 5.05 12.04
CA MET A 88 10.22 4.69 13.42
C MET A 88 10.97 3.36 13.46
N PRO A 89 12.26 3.33 13.86
CA PRO A 89 12.99 2.09 14.00
C PRO A 89 12.45 1.30 15.20
N LEU A 90 12.23 0.00 15.01
CA LEU A 90 12.05 -0.93 16.11
C LEU A 90 13.39 -1.65 16.34
N SER A 91 13.89 -1.63 17.58
CA SER A 91 15.16 -2.29 17.94
C SER A 91 15.07 -3.83 17.96
N SER A 92 13.85 -4.36 18.01
CA SER A 92 13.55 -5.79 18.07
C SER A 92 12.14 -6.06 17.52
N CYS A 93 11.85 -7.32 17.14
CA CYS A 93 10.49 -7.71 16.75
C CYS A 93 9.54 -7.58 17.95
N SER A 94 8.55 -6.70 17.85
CA SER A 94 7.45 -6.62 18.81
C SER A 94 6.44 -7.72 18.49
N LEU A 95 6.27 -8.69 19.38
CA LEU A 95 5.29 -9.76 19.22
C LEU A 95 3.96 -9.35 19.85
N ALA A 96 2.90 -9.32 19.05
CA ALA A 96 1.53 -9.20 19.52
C ALA A 96 0.73 -10.38 18.96
N SER A 97 -0.08 -11.03 19.80
CA SER A 97 -0.94 -12.14 19.39
C SER A 97 -2.37 -11.85 19.79
N THR A 98 -3.30 -12.04 18.84
CA THR A 98 -4.73 -11.83 19.01
C THR A 98 -5.44 -13.13 18.67
N VAL A 99 -6.28 -13.64 19.56
CA VAL A 99 -7.13 -14.82 19.33
C VAL A 99 -8.59 -14.38 19.40
N ARG A 100 -9.37 -14.65 18.36
CA ARG A 100 -10.80 -14.32 18.27
C ARG A 100 -11.59 -15.49 17.70
N SER A 101 -12.85 -15.61 18.11
CA SER A 101 -13.80 -16.54 17.51
C SER A 101 -14.60 -15.78 16.46
N GLU A 102 -14.48 -16.18 15.21
CA GLU A 102 -15.26 -15.65 14.09
C GLU A 102 -16.33 -16.67 13.74
N ARG A 103 -17.61 -16.30 13.91
CA ARG A 103 -18.73 -17.22 13.66
C ARG A 103 -19.59 -16.77 12.49
N THR A 104 -19.51 -15.48 12.15
CA THR A 104 -20.25 -14.86 11.06
C THR A 104 -19.31 -14.13 10.10
N VAL A 105 -19.82 -13.82 8.91
CA VAL A 105 -19.09 -13.02 7.91
C VAL A 105 -18.83 -11.60 8.42
N ASP A 106 -19.73 -11.07 9.24
CA ASP A 106 -19.55 -9.76 9.88
C ASP A 106 -18.39 -9.80 10.88
N ASP A 107 -18.25 -10.87 11.67
CA ASP A 107 -17.11 -11.05 12.58
C ASP A 107 -15.78 -11.07 11.82
N TYR A 108 -15.74 -11.78 10.69
CA TYR A 108 -14.56 -11.86 9.82
C TYR A 108 -14.23 -10.49 9.21
N THR A 109 -15.24 -9.75 8.72
CA THR A 109 -15.02 -8.42 8.14
C THR A 109 -14.50 -7.44 9.19
N ASN A 110 -15.05 -7.50 10.41
CA ASN A 110 -14.60 -6.68 11.54
C ASN A 110 -13.18 -7.02 12.01
N SER A 111 -12.75 -8.28 11.89
CA SER A 111 -11.37 -8.65 12.24
C SER A 111 -10.37 -8.11 11.22
N MET A 112 -10.69 -8.17 9.92
CA MET A 112 -9.85 -7.60 8.86
C MET A 112 -9.71 -6.07 8.94
N GLN A 113 -10.75 -5.36 9.40
CA GLN A 113 -10.74 -3.90 9.52
C GLN A 113 -9.72 -3.35 10.53
N LEU A 114 -9.18 -4.20 11.40
CA LEU A 114 -8.09 -3.79 12.29
C LEU A 114 -6.80 -3.47 11.54
N ASP A 115 -6.53 -4.23 10.48
CA ASP A 115 -5.28 -4.16 9.73
C ASP A 115 -5.41 -3.23 8.52
N VAL A 116 -6.61 -3.15 7.92
CA VAL A 116 -6.90 -2.24 6.81
C VAL A 116 -8.26 -1.59 6.99
N LYS A 117 -8.30 -0.26 7.07
CA LYS A 117 -9.53 0.53 7.11
C LYS A 117 -9.39 1.81 6.29
N VAL A 118 -10.50 2.28 5.76
CA VAL A 118 -10.62 3.65 5.25
C VAL A 118 -10.96 4.54 6.43
N GLU A 119 -10.23 5.64 6.57
CA GLU A 119 -10.52 6.67 7.58
C GLU A 119 -11.57 7.66 7.07
#